data_AF-A0A7W0L9R0-F1
#
_entry.id   AF-A0A7W0L9R0-F1
#
_cell.length_a   1.000
_cell.length_b   1.000
_cell.length_c   1.000
_cell.angle_alpha   90.00
_cell.angle_beta   90.00
_cell.angle_gamma   90.00
#
_symmetry.space_group_name_H-M   'P 1'
#
loop_
_entity.id
_entity.type
_entity.pdbx_description
1 polymer ?
#
loop_
_entity_poly.entity_id
_entity_poly.type
_entity_poly.pdbx_seq_one_letter_code
_entity_poly.pdbx_strand_id
1 'polypeptide(L)' 'MADFESRVREAAGSGEPLAELRRVLTEELDRGTATRDLLAHLERMRPDLGEEQEDSVLVGMDWLSGWCSPGEHLPEG' A
#
# COMPACT_ATOMS: atom_id res chain seq x y z
N MET A 1 5.90 -4.27 -12.99
CA MET A 1 4.84 -3.65 -12.17
C MET A 1 3.50 -4.37 -12.27
N ALA A 2 3.17 -5.08 -13.36
CA ALA A 2 1.93 -5.88 -13.41
C ALA A 2 1.79 -6.89 -12.26
N ASP A 3 2.88 -7.54 -11.85
CA ASP A 3 2.92 -8.45 -10.69
C ASP A 3 2.56 -7.74 -9.37
N PHE A 4 3.17 -6.57 -9.13
CA PHE A 4 2.85 -5.73 -7.98
C PHE A 4 1.38 -5.33 -7.93
N GLU A 5 0.79 -4.88 -9.04
CA GLU A 5 -0.61 -4.47 -9.07
C GLU A 5 -1.57 -5.64 -8.81
N SER A 6 -1.23 -6.87 -9.22
CA SER A 6 -1.99 -8.07 -8.85
C SER A 6 -1.94 -8.31 -7.34
N ARG A 7 -0.72 -8.25 -6.78
CA ARG A 7 -0.50 -8.46 -5.34
C ARG A 7 -1.19 -7.40 -4.48
N VAL A 8 -1.23 -6.15 -4.94
CA VAL A 8 -1.99 -5.08 -4.28
C VAL A 8 -3.49 -5.36 -4.31
N ARG A 9 -4.04 -5.80 -5.45
CA ARG A 9 -5.47 -6.17 -5.55
C ARG A 9 -5.83 -7.33 -4.64
N GLU A 10 -4.98 -8.36 -4.60
CA GLU A 10 -5.13 -9.52 -3.72
C GLU A 10 -5.06 -9.12 -2.25
N ALA A 11 -4.06 -8.30 -1.88
CA ALA A 11 -3.92 -7.79 -0.52
C ALA A 11 -5.12 -6.94 -0.10
N ALA A 12 -5.53 -5.97 -0.93
CA ALA A 12 -6.66 -5.08 -0.64
C ALA A 12 -8.01 -5.81 -0.55
N GLY A 13 -8.16 -6.97 -1.19
CA GLY A 13 -9.36 -7.82 -1.08
C GLY A 13 -9.27 -8.94 -0.03
N SER A 14 -8.18 -8.99 0.75
CA SER A 14 -7.96 -10.03 1.75
C SER A 14 -8.77 -9.76 3.02
N GLY A 15 -8.81 -10.74 3.94
CA GLY A 15 -9.43 -10.57 5.26
C GLY A 15 -8.68 -9.60 6.18
N GLU A 16 -7.42 -9.27 5.87
CA GLU A 16 -6.56 -8.38 6.65
C GLU A 16 -5.81 -7.40 5.72
N PRO A 17 -6.53 -6.52 5.01
CA PRO A 17 -6.00 -5.83 3.85
C PRO A 17 -4.84 -4.89 4.16
N LEU A 18 -4.87 -4.22 5.32
CA LEU A 18 -3.81 -3.30 5.73
C LEU A 18 -2.50 -4.03 6.05
N ALA A 19 -2.57 -5.18 6.71
CA ALA A 19 -1.40 -5.97 7.06
C ALA A 19 -0.72 -6.53 5.80
N GLU A 20 -1.53 -7.08 4.89
CA GLU A 20 -1.03 -7.62 3.61
C GLU A 20 -0.51 -6.50 2.69
N LEU A 21 -1.17 -5.34 2.62
CA LEU A 21 -0.67 -4.21 1.85
C LEU A 21 0.67 -3.73 2.39
N ARG A 22 0.80 -3.54 3.71
CA ARG A 22 2.10 -3.16 4.33
C ARG A 22 3.19 -4.17 3.99
N ARG A 23 2.89 -5.47 4.02
CA ARG A 23 3.83 -6.52 3.62
C ARG A 23 4.27 -6.36 2.16
N VAL A 24 3.31 -6.24 1.23
CA VAL A 24 3.61 -6.06 -0.21
C VAL A 24 4.44 -4.81 -0.46
N LEU A 25 4.08 -3.69 0.17
CA LEU A 25 4.78 -2.41 0.00
C LEU A 25 6.19 -2.45 0.61
N THR A 26 6.36 -3.06 1.78
CA THR A 26 7.68 -3.25 2.42
C THR A 26 8.58 -4.13 1.57
N GLU A 27 8.07 -5.24 1.03
CA GLU A 27 8.83 -6.10 0.14
C GLU A 27 9.35 -5.37 -1.11
N GLU A 28 8.57 -4.43 -1.66
CA GLU A 28 9.03 -3.61 -2.78
C GLU A 28 10.05 -2.54 -2.38
N LEU A 29 9.91 -1.94 -1.19
CA LEU A 29 10.92 -1.04 -0.64
C LEU A 29 12.25 -1.77 -0.40
N ASP A 30 12.20 -2.99 0.15
CA ASP A 30 13.37 -3.84 0.39
C ASP A 30 14.06 -4.27 -0.92
N ARG A 31 13.30 -4.37 -2.01
CA ARG A 31 13.83 -4.59 -3.37
C ARG A 31 14.46 -3.34 -3.99
N GLY A 32 14.38 -2.20 -3.31
CA GLY A 32 14.94 -0.92 -3.75
C GLY A 32 14.00 -0.09 -4.63
N THR A 33 12.71 -0.45 -4.71
CA THR A 33 11.73 0.38 -5.42
C THR A 33 11.52 1.68 -4.65
N ALA A 34 11.59 2.82 -5.34
CA ALA A 34 11.42 4.11 -4.68
C ALA A 34 9.97 4.30 -4.22
N THR A 35 9.77 4.84 -3.02
CA THR A 35 8.44 5.21 -2.49
C THR A 35 7.61 6.00 -3.49
N ARG A 36 8.23 6.95 -4.20
CA ARG A 36 7.56 7.76 -5.24
C ARG A 36 6.99 6.90 -6.38
N ASP A 37 7.70 5.86 -6.79
CA ASP A 37 7.29 4.99 -7.90
C ASP A 37 6.14 4.06 -7.48
N LEU A 38 6.17 3.61 -6.21
CA LEU A 38 5.06 2.87 -5.59
C LEU A 38 3.80 3.72 -5.50
N LEU A 39 3.90 4.95 -4.95
CA LEU A 39 2.79 5.89 -4.89
C LEU A 39 2.20 6.17 -6.27
N ALA A 40 3.04 6.44 -7.28
CA ALA A 40 2.59 6.68 -8.64
C ALA A 40 1.92 5.46 -9.32
N HIS A 41 2.22 4.24 -8.87
CA HIS A 41 1.52 3.04 -9.32
C HIS A 41 0.19 2.86 -8.62
N LEU A 42 0.15 3.02 -7.30
CA LEU A 42 -1.08 2.96 -6.52
C LEU A 42 -2.10 3.99 -7.00
N GLU A 43 -1.68 5.24 -7.24
CA GLU A 43 -2.52 6.31 -7.80
C GLU A 43 -3.12 5.93 -9.17
N ARG A 44 -2.34 5.24 -10.02
CA ARG A 44 -2.79 4.87 -11.35
C ARG A 44 -3.81 3.73 -11.33
N MET A 45 -3.64 2.77 -10.43
CA MET A 45 -4.53 1.60 -10.36
C MET A 45 -5.79 1.84 -9.52
N ARG A 46 -5.77 2.82 -8.61
CA ARG A 46 -6.90 3.12 -7.71
C ARG A 46 -8.26 3.27 -8.42
N PRO A 47 -8.38 3.94 -9.58
CA PRO A 47 -9.66 4.07 -10.28
C PRO A 47 -10.25 2.75 -10.79
N ASP A 48 -9.45 1.68 -10.86
CA ASP A 48 -9.88 0.36 -11.30
C ASP A 48 -10.27 -0.57 -10.13
N LEU A 49 -10.24 -0.08 -8.89
CA LEU A 49 -10.57 -0.83 -7.67
C LEU A 49 -12.03 -0.62 -7.27
N GLY A 50 -12.60 -1.61 -6.55
CA GLY A 50 -13.86 -1.40 -5.84
C GLY A 50 -13.67 -0.51 -4.61
N GLU A 51 -14.75 0.07 -4.09
CA GLU A 51 -14.72 1.04 -2.97
C GLU A 51 -13.94 0.53 -1.74
N GLU A 52 -14.18 -0.70 -1.29
CA GLU A 52 -13.48 -1.30 -0.14
C GLU A 52 -11.98 -1.50 -0.38
N GLN A 53 -11.61 -1.83 -1.62
CA GLN A 53 -10.22 -2.02 -2.02
C GLN A 53 -9.51 -0.67 -2.17
N GLU A 54 -10.20 0.33 -2.73
CA GLU A 54 -9.71 1.70 -2.85
C GLU A 54 -9.40 2.29 -1.47
N ASP A 55 -10.29 2.13 -0.49
CA ASP A 55 -10.09 2.62 0.88
C ASP A 55 -8.84 2.00 1.53
N SER A 56 -8.67 0.69 1.39
CA SER A 56 -7.48 -0.01 1.89
C SER A 56 -6.19 0.47 1.22
N VAL A 57 -6.22 0.71 -0.10
CA VAL A 57 -5.06 1.22 -0.85
C VAL A 57 -4.70 2.65 -0.44
N LEU A 58 -5.70 3.51 -0.18
CA LEU A 58 -5.47 4.87 0.33
C LEU A 58 -4.74 4.86 1.66
N VAL A 59 -5.14 4.00 2.60
CA VAL A 59 -4.43 3.83 3.88
C VAL A 59 -2.99 3.34 3.67
N GLY A 60 -2.76 2.44 2.71
CA GLY A 60 -1.40 2.02 2.33
C GLY A 60 -0.55 3.15 1.75
N MET A 61 -1.15 4.05 0.97
CA MET A 61 -0.49 5.25 0.44
C MET A 61 -0.14 6.27 1.54
N ASP A 62 -1.04 6.47 2.49
CA ASP A 62 -0.78 7.32 3.66
C ASP A 62 0.42 6.79 4.46
N TRP A 63 0.46 5.48 4.70
CA TRP A 63 1.61 4.83 5.33
C TRP A 63 2.91 5.05 4.55
N LEU A 64 2.91 4.85 3.22
CA LEU A 64 4.09 5.09 2.37
C LEU A 64 4.58 6.54 2.39
N SER A 65 3.66 7.49 2.46
CA SER A 65 4.00 8.92 2.47
C SER A 65 4.52 9.39 3.84
N GLY A 66 4.61 8.49 4.83
CA GLY A 66 5.00 8.82 6.20
C GLY A 66 3.90 9.59 6.95
N TRP A 67 2.71 9.67 6.37
CA TRP A 67 1.52 10.20 7.04
C TRP A 67 0.94 9.07 7.90
N CYS A 68 1.53 8.87 9.08
CA CYS A 68 0.83 8.14 10.12
C CYS A 68 -0.41 8.97 10.47
N SER A 69 -1.61 8.39 10.28
CA SER A 69 -2.80 8.88 10.96
C SER A 69 -2.45 9.09 12.45
N PRO A 70 -2.91 10.18 13.09
CA PRO A 70 -2.56 10.47 14.46
C PRO A 70 -3.09 9.35 15.36
N GLY A 71 -2.23 8.39 15.70
CA GLY A 71 -2.61 7.17 16.43
C GLY A 71 -1.63 6.00 16.34
N GLU A 72 -0.86 5.86 15.26
CA GLU A 72 0.19 4.83 15.17
C GLU A 72 1.56 5.40 15.54
N HIS A 73 1.97 5.18 16.80
CA HIS A 73 3.35 5.34 17.20
C HIS A 73 4.21 4.27 16.51
N LEU A 74 5.10 4.68 15.61
CA LEU A 74 6.23 3.85 15.21
C LEU A 74 7.13 3.63 16.44
N PRO A 75 7.51 2.39 16.80
CA PRO A 75 8.50 2.18 17.84
C PRO A 75 9.83 2.76 17.39
N GLU A 76 10.36 3.69 18.20
CA GLU A 76 11.69 4.26 18.03
C GLU A 76 12.74 3.12 18.12
N GLY A 77 13.53 2.95 17.07
CA GLY A 77 14.69 2.07 17.01
C GLY A 77 15.97 2.87 16.90
#